data_AF-A0A7C6D7J4-F1
#
_entry.id   AF-A0A7C6D7J4-F1
#
_cell.length_a   1.000
_cell.length_b   1.000
_cell.length_c   1.000
_cell.angle_alpha   90.00
_cell.angle_beta   90.00
_cell.angle_gamma   90.00
#
_symmetry.space_group_name_H-M   'P 1'
#
loop_
_entity.id
_entity.type
_entity.pdbx_description
1 polymer ?
#
loop_
_entity_poly.entity_id
_entity_poly.type
_entity_poly.pdbx_seq_one_letter_code
_entity_poly.pdbx_strand_id
1 'polypeptide(L)' 'MKLIYVIVRNIDSGDVTAALNKEGYYVTKLASTGGFLREGNTTLMIGTDEEKVDDVIN' A
#
# COMPACT_ATOMS: atom_id res chain seq x y z
N MET A 1 -16.38 -4.88 3.12
CA MET A 1 -14.98 -5.29 2.83
C MET A 1 -14.56 -4.78 1.47
N LYS A 2 -13.39 -4.14 1.39
CA LYS A 2 -12.72 -3.67 0.18
C LYS A 2 -11.26 -4.11 0.19
N LEU A 3 -10.65 -4.15 -1.00
CA LEU A 3 -9.23 -4.41 -1.18
C LEU A 3 -8.61 -3.21 -1.88
N ILE A 4 -7.63 -2.59 -1.23
CA ILE A 4 -6.93 -1.41 -1.73
C ILE A 4 -5.58 -1.85 -2.28
N TYR A 5 -5.27 -1.41 -3.50
CA TYR A 5 -3.96 -1.57 -4.13
C TYR A 5 -3.25 -0.22 -4.14
N VAL A 6 -2.11 -0.14 -3.45
CA VAL A 6 -1.31 1.08 -3.33
C VAL A 6 0.00 0.87 -4.08
N ILE A 7 0.26 1.68 -5.11
CA ILE A 7 1.50 1.65 -5.87
C ILE A 7 2.35 2.85 -5.43
N VAL A 8 3.45 2.57 -4.74
CA VAL A 8 4.36 3.58 -4.19
C VAL A 8 5.79 3.32 -4.65
N ARG A 9 6.64 4.35 -4.58
CA ARG A 9 8.07 4.18 -4.84
C ARG A 9 8.69 3.29 -3.78
N ASN A 10 9.78 2.61 -4.14
CA ASN A 10 10.48 1.72 -3.21
C ASN A 10 10.98 2.43 -1.95
N ILE A 11 11.47 3.66 -2.10
CA ILE A 11 11.98 4.49 -0.99
C ILE A 11 10.88 4.83 0.03
N ASP A 12 9.63 4.98 -0.41
CA ASP A 12 8.50 5.36 0.45
C ASP A 12 7.81 4.11 1.05
N SER A 13 8.06 2.92 0.50
CA SER A 13 7.34 1.71 0.87
C SER A 13 7.49 1.31 2.35
N GLY A 14 8.64 1.61 2.96
CA GLY A 14 8.90 1.34 4.38
C GLY A 14 8.06 2.22 5.29
N ASP A 15 8.08 3.52 5.03
CA ASP A 15 7.37 4.52 5.84
C ASP A 15 5.85 4.34 5.76
N VAL A 16 5.32 4.09 4.55
CA VAL A 16 3.89 3.81 4.33
C VAL A 16 3.46 2.54 5.07
N THR A 17 4.25 1.47 4.98
CA THR A 17 3.94 0.21 5.68
C THR A 17 3.96 0.40 7.19
N ALA A 18 4.94 1.14 7.72
CA ALA A 18 5.04 1.42 9.14
C ALA A 18 3.86 2.25 9.67
N ALA A 19 3.44 3.28 8.92
CA ALA A 19 2.28 4.10 9.26
C ALA A 19 0.98 3.27 9.29
N LEU A 20 0.73 2.47 8.25
CA LEU A 20 -0.45 1.60 8.17
C LEU A 20 -0.48 0.56 9.29
N ASN A 21 0.65 -0.08 9.57
CA ASN A 21 0.74 -1.06 10.66
C ASN A 21 0.49 -0.40 12.03
N LYS A 22 0.93 0.84 12.24
CA LYS A 22 0.72 1.59 13.48
C LYS A 22 -0.76 1.85 13.74
N GLU A 23 -1.54 2.10 12.69
CA GLU A 23 -3.00 2.27 12.75
C GLU A 23 -3.76 0.92 12.73
N GLY A 24 -3.04 -0.22 12.78
CA GLY A 24 -3.62 -1.56 12.89
C GLY A 24 -4.04 -2.20 11.57
N TYR A 25 -3.65 -1.63 10.43
CA TYR A 25 -3.89 -2.22 9.11
C TYR A 25 -2.83 -3.25 8.76
N TYR A 26 -3.28 -4.39 8.22
CA TYR A 26 -2.38 -5.43 7.72
C TYR A 26 -2.07 -5.23 6.25
N VAL A 27 -0.78 -5.30 5.91
CA VAL A 27 -0.28 -5.00 4.57
C VAL A 27 0.43 -6.22 3.99
N THR A 28 0.07 -6.62 2.76
CA THR A 28 0.87 -7.55 1.95
C THR A 28 1.68 -6.77 0.92
N LYS A 29 2.99 -6.98 0.90
CA LYS A 29 3.91 -6.27 0.00
C LYS A 29 4.33 -7.16 -1.17
N LEU A 30 4.27 -6.61 -2.38
CA LEU A 30 4.77 -7.23 -3.61
C LEU A 30 5.80 -6.31 -4.26
N ALA A 31 6.92 -6.90 -4.70
CA ALA A 31 7.85 -6.22 -5.59
C ALA A 31 7.22 -6.14 -6.99
N SER A 32 7.16 -4.95 -7.56
CA SER A 32 6.53 -4.68 -8.85
C SER A 32 7.39 -3.75 -9.72
N THR A 33 6.99 -3.53 -10.96
CA THR A 33 7.71 -2.69 -11.92
C THR A 33 6.72 -1.86 -12.71
N GLY A 34 6.99 -0.57 -12.84
CA GLY A 34 6.13 0.34 -13.60
C GLY A 34 6.28 0.09 -15.10
N GLY A 35 5.17 -0.08 -15.82
CA GLY A 35 5.20 -0.38 -17.25
C GLY A 35 5.77 0.74 -18.13
N PHE A 36 5.65 2.00 -17.70
CA PHE A 36 6.11 3.17 -18.46
C PHE A 36 7.62 3.41 -18.30
N LEU A 37 8.08 3.67 -17.08
CA LEU A 37 9.49 3.94 -16.79
C LEU A 37 10.35 2.67 -16.76
N ARG A 38 9.73 1.48 -16.67
CA ARG A 38 10.41 0.18 -16.50
C ARG A 38 11.30 0.14 -15.24
N GLU A 39 10.92 0.92 -14.24
CA GLU A 39 11.61 1.02 -12.95
C GLU A 39 10.85 0.27 -11.85
N GLY A 40 11.61 -0.27 -10.89
CA GLY A 40 11.07 -1.00 -9.76
C GLY A 40 10.26 -0.10 -8.82
N ASN A 41 9.09 -0.60 -8.42
CA ASN A 41 8.25 0.02 -7.41
C ASN A 41 7.69 -1.06 -6.47
N THR A 42 6.87 -0.64 -5.51
CA THR A 42 6.26 -1.55 -4.55
C THR A 42 4.75 -1.43 -4.64
N THR A 43 4.08 -2.57 -4.75
CA THR A 43 2.63 -2.68 -4.60
C THR A 43 2.30 -3.18 -3.20
N LEU A 44 1.47 -2.45 -2.48
CA LEU A 44 0.92 -2.85 -1.19
C LEU A 44 -0.55 -3.23 -1.37
N MET A 45 -0.97 -4.31 -0.74
CA MET A 45 -2.35 -4.79 -0.73
C MET A 45 -2.89 -4.74 0.70
N ILE A 46 -4.02 -4.07 0.87
CA ILE A 46 -4.62 -3.81 2.19
C ILE A 46 -6.09 -4.21 2.12
N GLY A 47 -6.48 -5.20 2.91
CA GLY A 47 -7.88 -5.58 3.11
C GLY A 47 -8.46 -4.79 4.28
N THR A 48 -9.57 -4.08 4.05
CA THR A 48 -10.22 -3.29 5.10
C THR A 48 -11.74 -3.27 4.93
N ASP A 49 -12.45 -2.84 5.96
CA ASP A 49 -13.89 -2.62 5.89
C ASP A 49 -14.20 -1.36 5.07
N GLU A 50 -15.42 -1.25 4.54
CA GLU A 50 -15.76 -0.19 3.57
C GLU A 50 -15.71 1.20 4.20
N GLU A 51 -16.15 1.29 5.45
CA GLU A 51 -16.15 2.49 6.28
C GLU A 51 -14.74 2.97 6.69
N LYS A 52 -13.73 2.10 6.58
CA LYS A 52 -12.33 2.42 6.93
C LYS A 52 -11.46 2.72 5.71
N VAL A 53 -12.03 2.76 4.51
CA VAL A 53 -11.27 3.02 3.28
C VAL A 53 -10.65 4.41 3.32
N ASP A 54 -11.40 5.42 3.74
CA ASP A 54 -10.91 6.80 3.80
C ASP A 54 -9.78 6.94 4.83
N ASP A 55 -9.87 6.24 5.96
CA ASP A 55 -8.82 6.22 6.99
C ASP A 55 -7.50 5.62 6.46
N VAL A 56 -7.56 4.65 5.53
CA VAL A 56 -6.36 4.07 4.89
C VAL A 56 -5.72 5.03 3.87
N ILE A 57 -6.51 5.95 3.30
CA ILE A 57 -6.06 6.88 2.25
C ILE A 57 -5.45 8.17 2.83
N ASN A 58 -5.87 8.57 4.02
CA ASN A 58 -5.45 9.81 4.70
C ASN A 58 -4.14 9.67 5.50
#